data_AF-A0A5D4KK65-F1
#
_entry.id   AF-A0A5D4KK65-F1
#
_cell.length_a   1.000
_cell.length_b   1.000
_cell.length_c   1.000
_cell.angle_alpha   90.00
_cell.angle_beta   90.00
_cell.angle_gamma   90.00
#
_symmetry.space_group_name_H-M   'P 1'
#
loop_
_entity.id
_entity.type
_entity.pdbx_description
1 polymer ?
#
loop_
_entity_poly.entity_id
_entity_poly.type
_entity_poly.pdbx_seq_one_letter_code
_entity_poly.pdbx_strand_id
1 'polypeptide(L)' 'MKNIKWVFVLYAVLAAACIMAIGIAVSEKSLSLAALSVTAWAVVMGMGFKTKKKYREEGKL' A
#
# COMPACT_ATOMS: atom_id res chain seq x y z
N MET A 1 -10.63 -21.96 0.46
CA MET A 1 -9.28 -21.40 0.27
C MET A 1 -8.78 -21.53 -1.19
N LYS A 2 -9.60 -21.22 -2.21
CA LYS A 2 -9.28 -21.48 -3.64
C LYS A 2 -9.40 -20.23 -4.54
N ASN A 3 -9.51 -19.05 -3.92
CA ASN A 3 -9.69 -17.75 -4.59
C ASN A 3 -8.88 -16.66 -3.88
N ILE A 4 -7.63 -16.96 -3.48
CA ILE A 4 -6.72 -15.91 -3.03
C ILE A 4 -6.49 -14.98 -4.22
N LYS A 5 -7.03 -13.78 -4.11
CA LYS A 5 -6.85 -12.73 -5.11
C LYS A 5 -5.43 -12.24 -4.95
N TRP A 6 -4.54 -12.75 -5.79
CA TRP A 6 -3.13 -12.38 -5.85
C TRP A 6 -2.91 -10.86 -5.95
N VAL A 7 -3.88 -10.13 -6.49
CA VAL A 7 -3.94 -8.65 -6.45
C VAL A 7 -3.81 -8.09 -5.04
N PHE A 8 -4.46 -8.66 -4.03
CA PHE A 8 -4.32 -8.19 -2.65
C PHE A 8 -2.96 -8.54 -2.04
N VAL A 9 -2.37 -9.67 -2.45
CA VAL A 9 -1.02 -10.04 -2.04
C VAL A 9 -0.01 -9.05 -2.63
N LEU A 10 -0.14 -8.69 -3.91
CA LEU A 10 0.68 -7.66 -4.56
C LEU A 10 0.55 -6.31 -3.85
N TYR A 11 -0.67 -5.88 -3.51
CA TYR A 11 -0.86 -4.65 -2.72
C TYR A 11 -0.26 -4.74 -1.32
N ALA A 12 -0.32 -5.91 -0.66
CA ALA A 12 0.29 -6.10 0.66
C ALA A 12 1.82 -6.04 0.60
N VAL A 13 2.45 -6.65 -0.42
CA VAL A 13 3.89 -6.56 -0.63
C VAL A 13 4.31 -5.13 -0.96
N LEU A 14 3.53 -4.42 -1.80
CA LEU A 14 3.79 -3.02 -2.14
C LEU A 14 3.67 -2.10 -0.90
N ALA A 15 2.66 -2.33 -0.05
CA ALA A 15 2.50 -1.62 1.20
C ALA A 15 3.65 -1.90 2.18
N ALA A 16 4.09 -3.16 2.28
CA ALA A 16 5.25 -3.53 3.10
C ALA A 16 6.53 -2.85 2.59
N ALA A 17 6.75 -2.79 1.27
CA ALA A 17 7.86 -2.06 0.67
C ALA A 17 7.81 -0.56 0.96
N CYS A 18 6.63 0.07 0.90
CA CYS A 18 6.48 1.47 1.30
C CYS A 18 6.79 1.70 2.79
N ILE A 19 6.36 0.81 3.68
CA ILE A 19 6.67 0.94 5.12
C ILE A 19 8.17 0.80 5.39
N MET A 20 8.85 -0.13 4.69
CA MET A 20 10.32 -0.25 4.77
C MET A 20 11.02 1.02 4.27
N ALA A 21 10.57 1.59 3.15
CA ALA A 21 11.10 2.84 2.62
C ALA A 21 10.87 4.04 3.56
N ILE A 22 9.71 4.11 4.21
CA ILE A 22 9.45 5.11 5.27
C ILE A 22 10.46 4.94 6.41
N GLY A 23 10.72 3.71 6.86
CA GLY A 23 11.70 3.44 7.93
C GLY A 23 13.09 3.97 7.58
N ILE A 24 13.56 3.71 6.36
CA ILE A 24 14.85 4.21 5.86
C ILE A 24 14.85 5.75 5.81
N ALA A 25 13.80 6.35 5.26
CA ALA A 25 13.68 7.80 5.14
C ALA A 25 13.67 8.51 6.51
N VAL A 26 13.05 7.89 7.52
CA VAL A 26 13.03 8.38 8.90
C VAL A 26 14.40 8.24 9.55
N SER A 27 15.13 7.14 9.32
CA SER A 27 16.49 6.93 9.85
C SER A 27 17.49 7.97 9.34
N GLU A 28 17.32 8.45 8.11
CA GLU A 28 18.16 9.51 7.52
C GLU A 28 17.84 10.92 8.08
N LYS A 29 16.83 11.06 8.96
CA LYS A 29 16.32 12.33 9.50
C LYS A 29 15.98 13.39 8.44
N SER A 30 15.60 12.96 7.25
CA SER A 30 15.29 13.88 6.15
C SER A 30 13.79 14.16 6.13
N LEU A 31 13.37 15.31 6.66
CA LEU A 31 11.95 15.69 6.79
C LEU A 31 11.22 15.68 5.44
N SER A 32 11.92 16.06 4.36
CA SER A 32 11.43 16.01 2.99
C SER A 32 11.16 14.58 2.52
N LEU A 33 12.07 13.66 2.78
CA LEU A 33 11.96 12.26 2.36
C LEU A 33 10.90 11.51 3.18
N ALA A 34 10.77 11.83 4.47
CA ALA A 34 9.71 11.31 5.32
C ALA A 34 8.32 11.79 4.85
N ALA A 35 8.15 13.08 4.54
CA ALA A 35 6.89 13.61 4.01
C ALA A 35 6.51 12.95 2.68
N LEU A 36 7.46 12.81 1.76
CA LEU A 36 7.23 12.16 0.46
C LEU A 36 6.83 10.69 0.63
N SER A 37 7.48 9.97 1.56
CA SER A 37 7.22 8.55 1.81
C SER A 37 5.86 8.32 2.47
N VAL A 38 5.43 9.22 3.37
CA VAL A 38 4.08 9.19 3.96
C VAL A 38 3.01 9.44 2.90
N THR A 39 3.22 10.40 2.00
CA THR A 39 2.30 10.63 0.87
C THR A 39 2.23 9.42 -0.06
N ALA A 40 3.36 8.82 -0.39
CA ALA A 40 3.41 7.60 -1.21
C ALA A 40 2.67 6.43 -0.54
N TRP A 41 2.84 6.25 0.77
CA TRP A 41 2.12 5.24 1.54
C TRP A 41 0.60 5.48 1.57
N ALA A 42 0.18 6.73 1.77
CA ALA A 42 -1.23 7.11 1.71
C ALA A 42 -1.86 6.81 0.34
N VAL A 43 -1.13 7.05 -0.75
CA VAL A 43 -1.56 6.71 -2.12
C VAL A 43 -1.66 5.21 -2.32
N VAL A 44 -0.67 4.42 -1.87
CA VAL A 44 -0.70 2.95 -1.99
C VAL A 44 -1.87 2.36 -1.20
N MET A 45 -2.12 2.84 0.02
CA MET A 45 -3.29 2.45 0.82
C MET A 45 -4.59 2.87 0.12
N GLY A 46 -4.70 4.10 -0.36
CA GLY A 46 -5.88 4.59 -1.08
C GLY A 46 -6.21 3.78 -2.32
N MET A 47 -5.19 3.40 -3.11
CA MET A 47 -5.36 2.53 -4.28
C MET A 47 -5.73 1.09 -3.88
N GLY A 48 -5.17 0.58 -2.79
CA GLY A 48 -5.55 -0.71 -2.19
C GLY A 48 -7.03 -0.73 -1.80
N PHE A 49 -7.51 0.32 -1.13
CA PHE A 49 -8.93 0.47 -0.77
C PHE A 49 -9.84 0.62 -1.98
N LYS A 50 -9.43 1.37 -3.01
CA LYS A 50 -10.20 1.50 -4.27
C LYS A 50 -10.33 0.15 -4.97
N THR A 51 -9.27 -0.66 -4.95
CA THR A 51 -9.26 -2.02 -5.49
C THR A 51 -10.16 -2.95 -4.67
N LYS A 52 -10.12 -2.88 -3.32
CA LYS A 52 -11.07 -3.59 -2.44
C LYS A 52 -12.51 -3.22 -2.76
N LYS A 53 -12.81 -1.92 -2.93
CA LYS A 53 -14.16 -1.42 -3.25
C LYS A 53 -14.66 -1.93 -4.59
N LYS A 54 -13.84 -1.86 -5.64
CA LYS A 54 -14.19 -2.36 -6.98
C LYS A 54 -14.49 -3.87 -6.97
N TYR A 55 -13.70 -4.65 -6.23
CA TYR A 55 -13.96 -6.09 -6.09
C TYR A 55 -15.23 -6.41 -5.30
N ARG A 56 -15.69 -5.50 -4.44
CA ARG A 56 -16.96 -5.63 -3.69
C ARG A 56 -18.15 -5.31 -4.58
N GLU A 57 -18.03 -4.30 -5.43
CA GLU A 57 -19.02 -3.95 -6.45
C GLU A 57 -19.16 -5.02 -7.53
N GLU A 58 -18.07 -5.73 -7.86
CA GLU A 58 -18.10 -6.90 -8.76
C GLU A 58 -18.63 -8.19 -8.11
N GLY A 59 -19.09 -8.16 -6.85
CA GLY A 59 -19.63 -9.35 -6.16
C GLY A 59 -18.61 -10.45 -5.87
N LYS A 60 -17.31 -10.11 -5.92
CA LYS A 60 -16.17 -11.03 -5.83
C LYS A 60 -15.50 -11.01 -4.44
N LEU A 61 -16.20 -10.49 -3.42
CA LEU A 61 -15.78 -10.38 -2.03
C LEU A 61 -16.78 -11.07 -1.10
#